data_AF-A0A645DH46-F1
#
_entry.id   AF-A0A645DH46-F1
#
_cell.length_a   1.000
_cell.length_b   1.000
_cell.length_c   1.000
_cell.angle_alpha   90.00
_cell.angle_beta   90.00
_cell.angle_gamma   90.00
#
_symmetry.space_group_name_H-M   'P 1'
#
loop_
_entity.id
_entity.type
_entity.pdbx_description
1 polymer ?
#
loop_
_entity_poly.entity_id
_entity_poly.type
_entity_poly.pdbx_seq_one_letter_code
_entity_poly.pdbx_strand_id
1 'polypeptide(L)'
;MMQSTHFNPVDLVCGVKNYKGEKFDLLKYVDKNTGFISLKSKNGKALKALELPGLWNGAMSDWNTVFVEVPISTFNPVKTVNDLLRKEHQ
;
A
#
# COMPACT_ATOMS: atom_id res chain seq x y z
N MET A 1 19.75 13.53 -4.57
CA MET A 1 18.38 13.22 -4.10
C MET A 1 17.75 12.29 -5.12
N MET A 2 17.29 11.10 -4.72
CA MET A 2 16.42 10.30 -5.59
C MET A 2 15.07 11.00 -5.66
N GLN A 3 14.67 11.43 -6.86
CA GLN A 3 13.38 12.04 -7.10
C GLN A 3 12.43 10.92 -7.56
N SER A 4 11.45 10.55 -6.72
CA SER A 4 10.40 9.63 -7.15
C SER A 4 9.56 10.34 -8.21
N THR A 5 9.38 9.69 -9.37
CA THR A 5 8.60 10.24 -10.48
C THR A 5 7.12 9.85 -10.40
N HIS A 6 6.79 8.80 -9.66
CA HIS A 6 5.44 8.25 -9.55
C HIS A 6 5.01 8.13 -8.09
N PHE A 7 3.69 8.17 -7.87
CA PHE A 7 3.04 7.91 -6.60
C PHE A 7 2.01 6.79 -6.80
N ASN A 8 2.00 5.80 -5.91
CA ASN A 8 1.00 4.74 -5.94
C ASN A 8 -0.15 5.06 -4.99
N PRO A 9 -1.40 5.18 -5.47
CA PRO A 9 -2.58 5.36 -4.62
C PRO A 9 -3.01 4.09 -3.85
N VAL A 10 -2.35 2.95 -4.10
CA VAL A 10 -2.74 1.63 -3.59
C VAL A 10 -4.08 1.18 -4.19
N ASP A 11 -4.29 1.50 -5.46
CA ASP A 11 -5.32 0.90 -6.28
C ASP A 11 -4.76 -0.39 -6.90
N LEU A 12 -5.24 -1.55 -6.45
CA LEU A 12 -4.76 -2.86 -6.90
C LEU A 12 -5.88 -3.70 -7.50
N VAL A 13 -5.60 -4.30 -8.65
CA VAL A 13 -6.35 -5.42 -9.20
C VAL A 13 -5.52 -6.68 -9.02
N CYS A 14 -6.03 -7.66 -8.27
CA CYS A 14 -5.29 -8.87 -7.94
C CYS A 14 -5.89 -10.10 -8.62
N GLY A 15 -5.07 -10.80 -9.42
CA GLY A 15 -5.38 -12.14 -9.90
C GLY A 15 -5.17 -13.17 -8.78
N VAL A 16 -6.26 -13.60 -8.12
CA VAL A 16 -6.18 -14.53 -6.97
C VAL A 16 -6.13 -16.01 -7.36
N LYS A 17 -6.08 -16.30 -8.66
CA LYS A 17 -6.06 -17.66 -9.21
C LYS A 17 -4.98 -17.80 -10.27
N ASN A 18 -4.39 -18.99 -10.36
CA ASN A 18 -3.44 -19.33 -11.41
C ASN A 18 -4.16 -19.63 -12.74
N TYR A 19 -3.37 -19.94 -13.78
CA TYR A 19 -3.88 -20.26 -15.13
C TYR A 19 -4.77 -21.51 -15.20
N LYS A 20 -4.79 -22.34 -14.15
CA LYS A 20 -5.68 -23.51 -14.01
C LYS A 20 -6.95 -23.22 -13.21
N GLY A 21 -7.10 -21.99 -12.71
CA GLY A 21 -8.23 -21.59 -11.86
C GLY A 21 -8.08 -21.93 -10.37
N GLU A 22 -6.91 -22.45 -9.96
CA GLU A 22 -6.62 -22.77 -8.55
C GLU A 22 -6.25 -21.50 -7.80
N LYS A 23 -6.71 -21.35 -6.55
CA LYS A 23 -6.40 -20.17 -5.74
C LYS A 23 -4.94 -20.16 -5.32
N PHE A 24 -4.30 -18.99 -5.35
CA PHE A 24 -3.02 -18.80 -4.70
C PHE A 24 -3.19 -18.75 -3.18
N ASP A 25 -2.24 -19.34 -2.46
CA ASP A 25 -2.04 -19.07 -1.04
C ASP A 25 -1.07 -17.90 -0.89
N LEU A 26 -1.62 -16.69 -0.73
CA LEU A 26 -0.84 -15.45 -0.72
C LEU A 26 0.13 -15.38 0.47
N LEU A 27 -0.15 -16.10 1.57
CA LEU A 27 0.70 -16.11 2.76
C LEU A 27 2.07 -16.75 2.50
N LYS A 28 2.19 -17.56 1.45
CA LYS A 28 3.47 -18.15 1.01
C LYS A 28 4.43 -17.13 0.41
N TYR A 29 3.93 -15.96 0.02
CA TYR A 29 4.70 -14.91 -0.67
C TYR A 29 4.92 -13.67 0.23
N VAL A 30 4.88 -13.88 1.55
CA VAL A 30 5.21 -12.87 2.56
C VAL A 30 6.66 -13.04 3.00
N ASP A 31 7.49 -12.04 2.80
CA ASP A 31 8.84 -12.02 3.36
C ASP A 31 8.80 -11.59 4.83
N LYS A 32 8.93 -12.57 5.73
CA LYS A 32 8.90 -12.36 7.18
C LYS A 32 10.15 -11.67 7.74
N ASN A 33 11.21 -11.52 6.95
CA ASN A 33 12.42 -10.81 7.36
C ASN A 33 12.32 -9.30 7.14
N THR A 34 11.25 -8.84 6.50
CA THR A 34 10.98 -7.42 6.26
C THR A 34 10.04 -6.83 7.31
N GLY A 35 9.96 -5.50 7.30
CA GLY A 35 9.17 -4.72 8.24
C GLY A 35 9.78 -3.34 8.39
N PHE A 36 9.10 -2.44 9.09
CA PHE A 36 9.64 -1.12 9.38
C PHE A 36 9.31 -0.67 10.79
N ILE A 37 10.19 0.16 11.34
CA ILE A 37 9.96 0.79 12.63
C ILE A 37 9.33 2.16 12.38
N SER A 38 8.07 2.34 12.78
CA SER A 38 7.42 3.64 12.76
C SER A 38 7.48 4.30 14.13
N LEU A 39 7.59 5.63 14.10
CA LEU A 39 7.45 6.47 15.29
C LEU A 39 5.97 6.83 15.44
N LYS A 40 5.38 6.44 16.56
CA LYS A 40 3.98 6.75 16.89
C LYS A 40 3.92 7.46 18.24
N SER A 41 2.78 8.10 18.50
CA SER A 41 2.45 8.64 19.82
C SER A 41 1.20 7.95 20.32
N LYS A 42 1.21 7.52 21.59
CA LYS A 42 0.02 7.00 22.27
C LYS A 42 -0.05 7.62 23.65
N ASN A 43 -1.18 8.27 23.95
CA ASN A 43 -1.41 8.97 25.23
C ASN A 43 -0.28 9.96 25.58
N GLY A 44 0.19 10.72 24.59
CA GLY A 44 1.27 11.70 24.76
C GLY A 44 2.68 11.12 24.89
N LYS A 45 2.85 9.80 24.82
CA LYS A 45 4.16 9.14 24.85
C LYS A 45 4.60 8.72 23.46
N ALA A 46 5.81 9.12 23.08
CA ALA A 46 6.46 8.62 21.88
C ALA A 46 6.78 7.12 22.05
N LEU A 47 6.53 6.34 21.01
CA LEU A 47 6.84 4.93 20.96
C LEU A 47 7.38 4.55 19.59
N LYS A 48 8.21 3.51 19.57
CA LYS A 48 8.61 2.81 18.35
C LYS A 48 7.68 1.61 18.17
N ALA A 49 7.02 1.53 17.03
CA ALA A 49 6.20 0.39 16.66
C ALA A 49 6.91 -0.39 15.55
N LEU A 50 7.03 -1.71 15.73
CA LEU A 50 7.42 -2.59 14.65
C LEU A 50 6.17 -2.90 13.82
N GLU A 51 6.18 -2.51 12.56
CA GLU A 51 5.14 -2.87 11.61
C GLU A 51 5.61 -4.10 10.83
N LEU A 52 4.78 -5.15 10.92
CA LEU A 52 4.96 -6.37 10.14
C LEU A 52 4.91 -6.07 8.63
N PRO A 53 5.40 -7.00 7.78
CA PRO A 53 5.29 -6.86 6.34
C PRO A 53 3.87 -6.49 5.92
N GLY A 54 3.75 -5.39 5.20
CA GLY A 54 2.55 -4.89 4.57
C GLY A 54 2.69 -4.88 3.04
N LEU A 55 1.75 -4.23 2.36
CA LEU A 55 1.85 -4.05 0.91
C LEU A 55 3.14 -3.28 0.58
N TRP A 56 3.86 -3.77 -0.43
CA TRP A 56 5.10 -3.19 -0.98
C TRP A 56 6.36 -3.23 -0.10
N ASN A 57 6.22 -3.51 1.20
CA ASN A 57 7.35 -3.66 2.12
C ASN A 57 7.46 -5.09 2.67
N GLY A 58 6.89 -6.07 1.96
CA GLY A 58 7.18 -7.49 2.17
C GLY A 58 6.01 -8.46 2.09
N ALA A 59 4.76 -8.02 2.26
CA ALA A 59 3.60 -8.93 2.17
C ALA A 59 3.31 -9.44 0.74
N MET A 60 3.98 -8.83 -0.25
CA MET A 60 3.87 -9.17 -1.67
C MET A 60 5.24 -9.47 -2.31
N SER A 61 6.18 -10.00 -1.55
CA SER A 61 7.62 -10.05 -1.89
C SER A 61 7.95 -10.77 -3.20
N ASP A 62 7.05 -11.61 -3.72
CA ASP A 62 7.26 -12.36 -4.98
C ASP A 62 6.04 -12.30 -5.90
N TRP A 63 5.24 -11.24 -5.81
CA TRP A 63 4.10 -11.07 -6.71
C TRP A 63 4.56 -10.62 -8.09
N ASN A 64 4.07 -11.28 -9.14
CA ASN A 64 4.16 -10.75 -10.50
C ASN A 64 3.34 -9.46 -10.58
N THR A 65 4.04 -8.32 -10.61
CA THR A 65 3.44 -6.99 -10.49
C THR A 65 3.68 -6.19 -11.77
N VAL A 66 2.62 -5.56 -12.28
CA VAL A 66 2.69 -4.64 -13.42
C VAL A 66 2.16 -3.29 -12.96
N PHE A 67 2.94 -2.24 -13.19
CA PHE A 67 2.52 -0.86 -12.91
C PHE A 67 1.88 -0.26 -14.14
N VAL A 68 0.73 0.40 -13.93
CA VAL A 68 -0.02 1.08 -14.99
C VAL A 68 -0.22 2.52 -14.55
N GLU A 69 0.25 3.46 -15.35
CA GLU A 69 -0.02 4.88 -15.14
C GLU A 69 -1.48 5.17 -15.50
N VAL A 70 -2.16 5.94 -14.65
CA VAL A 70 -3.56 6.31 -14.82
C VAL A 70 -3.72 7.82 -14.71
N PRO A 71 -4.76 8.41 -15.33
CA PRO A 71 -5.02 9.83 -15.22
C PRO A 71 -5.22 10.26 -13.76
N ILE A 72 -4.69 11.43 -13.39
CA ILE A 72 -4.79 11.93 -12.00
C ILE A 72 -6.24 12.06 -11.49
N SER A 73 -7.20 12.24 -12.40
CA SER A 73 -8.63 12.33 -12.08
C SER A 73 -9.22 11.06 -11.46
N THR A 74 -8.55 9.91 -11.58
CA THR A 74 -9.00 8.66 -10.95
C THR A 74 -8.67 8.60 -9.46
N PHE A 75 -7.86 9.54 -8.94
CA PHE A 75 -7.38 9.52 -7.56
C PHE A 75 -7.76 10.78 -6.79
N ASN A 76 -8.68 10.64 -5.82
CA ASN A 76 -9.15 11.71 -4.96
C ASN A 76 -8.88 11.38 -3.48
N PRO A 77 -7.66 11.62 -2.97
CA PRO A 77 -7.32 11.26 -1.58
C PRO A 77 -7.81 12.29 -0.57
N VAL A 78 -8.24 11.79 0.58
CA VAL A 78 -8.52 12.60 1.79
C VAL A 78 -7.40 12.36 2.80
N LYS A 79 -6.53 13.35 2.99
CA LYS A 79 -5.41 13.32 3.95
C LYS A 79 -5.68 14.19 5.18
N THR A 80 -6.46 15.24 5.01
CA THR A 80 -6.86 16.18 6.06
C THR A 80 -8.37 16.37 6.03
N VAL A 81 -8.95 16.87 7.14
CA VAL A 81 -10.40 17.12 7.23
C VAL A 81 -10.87 18.08 6.12
N ASN A 82 -10.05 19.06 5.75
CA ASN A 82 -10.39 20.02 4.70
C ASN A 82 -10.46 19.39 3.30
N ASP A 83 -9.85 18.23 3.07
CA ASP A 83 -9.94 17.55 1.78
C ASP A 83 -11.37 17.10 1.49
N LEU A 84 -12.19 16.85 2.52
CA LEU A 84 -13.62 16.51 2.37
C LEU A 84 -14.47 17.66 1.81
N LEU A 85 -13.98 18.90 1.86
CA LEU A 85 -14.72 20.06 1.34
C LEU A 85 -14.61 20.20 -0.18
N ARG A 86 -13.73 19.43 -0.83
CA ARG A 86 -13.55 19.48 -2.29
C ARG A 86 -14.78 18.90 -3.00
N LYS A 87 -15.05 19.36 -4.22
CA LYS A 87 -16.26 18.99 -4.98
C LYS A 87 -16.34 17.50 -5.27
N GLU A 88 -15.20 16.84 -5.37
CA GLU A 88 -15.07 15.40 -5.62
C GLU A 88 -15.55 14.56 -4.42
N HIS A 89 -15.80 15.18 -3.26
CA HIS A 89 -16.18 14.53 -2.00
C HIS A 89 -17.47 15.07 -1.35
N GLN A 90 -18.22 15.94 -2.05
CA GLN A 90 -19.57 16.40 -1.66
C GLN A 90 -20.64 15.57 -2.36
#